data_AF-A0A7V8NL31-F1
#
_entry.id   AF-A0A7V8NL31-F1
#
_cell.length_a   1.000
_cell.length_b   1.000
_cell.length_c   1.000
_cell.angle_alpha   90.00
_cell.angle_beta   90.00
_cell.angle_gamma   90.00
#
_symmetry.space_group_name_H-M   'P 1'
#
loop_
_entity.id
_entity.type
_entity.pdbx_description
1 polymer ?
#
loop_
_entity_poly.entity_id
_entity_poly.type
_entity_poly.pdbx_seq_one_letter_code
_entity_poly.pdbx_strand_id
1 'polypeptide(L)'
;MSRPVIDVLNDSAVDAVRKSGLAVETARMATVTGLNADGTLDVQAGPDSFPRVRVLSAYLNPDTGDVVEIMNTAGGWVCLGQLMVSTQPRIQRGTASVPAVSGTTANPALWGQVDVTFPRPFASVPTVVVSAAENIGANGTDLAVSAQAPTTTGVRIRGRRGAPGGSVSFSGLTVSWIATDL
;
A
#
# COMPACT_ATOMS: atom_id res chain seq x y z
N MET A 1 14.58 47.70 -7.30
CA MET A 1 14.00 47.87 -8.64
C MET A 1 12.49 47.76 -8.52
N SER A 2 11.75 48.76 -9.01
CA SER A 2 10.28 48.74 -9.04
C SER A 2 9.82 47.76 -10.13
N ARG A 3 8.88 46.86 -9.84
CA ARG A 3 8.30 45.99 -10.87
C ARG A 3 7.63 46.88 -11.94
N PRO A 4 7.69 46.49 -13.23
CA PRO A 4 6.93 47.17 -14.28
C PRO A 4 5.45 47.23 -13.92
N VAL A 5 4.81 48.39 -14.13
CA VAL A 5 3.39 48.61 -13.81
C VAL A 5 2.48 47.60 -14.53
N ILE A 6 2.90 47.15 -15.72
CA ILE A 6 2.16 46.17 -16.50
C ILE A 6 2.13 44.78 -15.86
N ASP A 7 3.18 44.38 -15.14
CA ASP A 7 3.21 43.09 -14.44
C ASP A 7 2.28 43.11 -13.22
N VAL A 8 2.21 44.24 -12.51
CA VAL A 8 1.31 44.42 -11.36
C VAL A 8 -0.15 44.41 -11.80
N LEU A 9 -0.46 45.05 -12.93
CA LEU A 9 -1.81 45.06 -13.50
C LEU A 9 -2.22 43.66 -13.99
N ASN A 10 -1.30 42.92 -14.60
CA ASN A 10 -1.57 41.58 -15.09
C ASN A 10 -1.81 40.60 -13.93
N ASP A 11 -0.96 40.62 -12.89
CA ASP A 11 -1.15 39.83 -11.67
C ASP A 11 -2.50 40.16 -10.99
N SER A 12 -2.83 41.46 -10.89
CA SER A 12 -4.09 41.91 -10.29
C SER A 12 -5.32 41.50 -11.09
N ALA A 13 -5.23 41.51 -12.42
CA ALA A 13 -6.31 41.08 -13.31
C ALA A 13 -6.53 39.56 -13.22
N VAL A 14 -5.45 38.77 -13.21
CA VAL A 14 -5.51 37.31 -13.00
C VAL A 14 -6.11 36.98 -11.63
N ASP A 15 -5.70 37.69 -10.58
CA ASP A 15 -6.27 37.53 -9.24
C ASP A 15 -7.74 37.93 -9.17
N ALA A 16 -8.15 39.01 -9.84
CA ALA A 16 -9.54 39.43 -9.90
C ALA A 16 -10.40 38.40 -10.64
N VAL A 17 -9.90 37.84 -11.75
CA VAL A 17 -10.58 36.78 -12.51
C VAL A 17 -10.69 35.49 -11.69
N ARG A 18 -9.65 35.10 -10.95
CA ARG A 18 -9.70 33.97 -10.00
C ARG A 18 -10.70 34.20 -8.88
N LYS A 19 -10.69 35.40 -8.26
CA LYS A 19 -11.63 35.80 -7.20
C LYS A 19 -13.07 35.94 -7.69
N SER A 20 -13.27 36.24 -8.97
CA SER A 20 -14.61 36.34 -9.58
C SER A 20 -15.30 34.99 -9.78
N GLY A 21 -14.55 33.87 -9.67
CA GLY A 21 -15.08 32.55 -9.98
C GLY A 21 -15.41 32.33 -11.45
N LEU A 22 -14.97 33.20 -12.36
CA LEU A 22 -15.16 33.04 -13.81
C LEU A 22 -14.09 32.17 -14.46
N ALA A 23 -12.88 32.13 -13.88
CA ALA A 23 -11.88 31.12 -14.16
C ALA A 23 -11.97 30.05 -13.07
N VAL A 24 -13.03 29.23 -13.11
CA VAL A 24 -13.05 28.02 -12.28
C VAL A 24 -12.12 27.02 -12.94
N GLU A 25 -10.86 26.96 -12.49
CA GLU A 25 -10.16 25.69 -12.54
C GLU A 25 -11.00 24.73 -11.69
N THR A 26 -11.90 24.01 -12.36
CA THR A 26 -12.85 23.11 -11.73
C THR A 26 -12.12 21.98 -11.03
N ALA A 27 -10.91 21.64 -11.49
CA ALA A 27 -10.03 20.68 -10.86
C ALA A 27 -8.59 21.20 -10.75
N ARG A 28 -7.88 20.77 -9.69
CA ARG A 28 -6.48 21.10 -9.42
C ARG A 28 -5.77 19.94 -8.75
N MET A 29 -4.47 19.83 -8.97
CA MET A 29 -3.62 18.94 -8.17
C MET A 29 -3.26 19.61 -6.84
N ALA A 30 -3.34 18.87 -5.75
CA ALA A 30 -3.00 19.33 -4.41
C ALA A 30 -2.24 18.23 -3.65
N THR A 31 -1.39 18.63 -2.72
CA THR A 31 -0.72 17.72 -1.79
C THR A 31 -1.52 17.65 -0.50
N VAL A 32 -1.79 16.44 0.00
CA VAL A 32 -2.42 16.24 1.30
C VAL A 32 -1.47 16.69 2.41
N THR A 33 -1.93 17.60 3.26
CA THR A 33 -1.17 18.13 4.39
C THR A 33 -1.68 17.62 5.74
N GLY A 34 -2.88 17.05 5.79
CA GLY A 34 -3.41 16.46 7.00
C GLY A 34 -4.68 15.64 6.78
N LEU A 35 -4.92 14.68 7.69
CA LEU A 35 -6.10 13.85 7.73
C LEU A 35 -6.95 14.24 8.94
N ASN A 36 -8.23 14.52 8.73
CA ASN A 36 -9.16 14.87 9.79
C ASN A 36 -9.90 13.63 10.32
N ALA A 37 -10.28 13.65 11.59
CA ALA A 37 -10.99 12.54 12.24
C ALA A 37 -12.39 12.27 11.65
N ASP A 38 -12.94 13.24 10.91
CA ASP A 38 -14.23 13.13 10.21
C ASP A 38 -14.10 12.53 8.79
N GLY A 39 -12.90 12.11 8.39
CA GLY A 39 -12.62 11.52 7.08
C GLY A 39 -12.42 12.54 5.95
N THR A 40 -12.28 13.83 6.28
CA THR A 40 -11.91 14.88 5.32
C THR A 40 -10.40 15.11 5.28
N LEU A 41 -9.91 15.73 4.21
CA LEU A 41 -8.49 16.03 3.99
C LEU A 41 -8.23 17.53 4.07
N ASP A 42 -7.09 17.91 4.62
CA ASP A 42 -6.52 19.23 4.38
C ASP A 42 -5.48 19.11 3.28
N VAL A 43 -5.54 19.98 2.28
CA VAL A 43 -4.64 19.92 1.11
C VAL A 43 -4.09 21.29 0.73
N GLN A 44 -2.93 21.29 0.07
CA GLN A 44 -2.22 22.48 -0.40
C GLN A 44 -2.01 22.40 -1.92
N ALA A 45 -2.43 23.43 -2.67
CA ALA A 45 -2.14 23.56 -4.10
C ALA A 45 -1.38 24.86 -4.36
N GLY A 46 -0.05 24.78 -4.46
CA GLY A 46 0.81 25.96 -4.56
C GLY A 46 0.69 26.83 -3.29
N PRO A 47 0.31 28.12 -3.39
CA PRO A 47 0.10 28.98 -2.22
C PRO A 47 -1.26 28.78 -1.53
N ASP A 48 -2.21 28.12 -2.20
CA ASP A 48 -3.60 28.01 -1.73
C ASP A 48 -3.77 26.79 -0.81
N SER A 49 -4.47 26.98 0.32
CA SER A 49 -4.80 25.92 1.27
C SER A 49 -6.30 25.65 1.26
N PHE A 50 -6.68 24.37 1.25
CA PHE A 50 -8.05 23.90 1.19
C PHE A 50 -8.31 22.96 2.37
N PRO A 51 -8.92 23.45 3.46
CA PRO A 51 -9.26 22.61 4.60
C PRO A 51 -10.52 21.80 4.32
N ARG A 52 -10.63 20.63 4.97
CA ARG A 52 -11.83 19.78 4.99
C ARG A 52 -12.38 19.41 3.60
N VAL A 53 -11.50 19.10 2.67
CA VAL A 53 -11.86 18.52 1.37
C VAL A 53 -12.49 17.15 1.58
N ARG A 54 -13.68 16.93 1.03
CA ARG A 54 -14.41 15.66 1.18
C ARG A 54 -13.86 14.60 0.25
N VAL A 55 -13.69 13.37 0.72
CA VAL A 55 -13.23 12.26 -0.13
C VAL A 55 -14.41 11.54 -0.77
N LEU A 56 -14.44 11.46 -2.11
CA LEU A 56 -15.48 10.72 -2.82
C LEU A 56 -15.14 9.22 -2.85
N SER A 57 -15.77 8.49 -1.93
CA SER A 57 -15.79 7.03 -1.78
C SER A 57 -14.53 6.36 -1.19
N ALA A 58 -14.79 5.22 -0.52
CA ALA A 58 -13.89 4.48 0.36
C ALA A 58 -12.77 3.68 -0.31
N TYR A 59 -12.60 3.79 -1.63
CA TYR A 59 -11.56 3.04 -2.36
C TYR A 59 -10.20 3.75 -2.35
N LEU A 60 -10.15 4.99 -1.90
CA LEU A 60 -8.96 5.82 -1.82
C LEU A 60 -8.87 6.37 -0.39
N ASN A 61 -7.80 6.02 0.32
CA ASN A 61 -7.43 6.64 1.60
C ASN A 61 -6.13 7.43 1.39
N PRO A 62 -6.20 8.64 0.82
CA PRO A 62 -5.02 9.48 0.71
C PRO A 62 -4.42 9.73 2.09
N ASP A 63 -3.09 9.64 2.17
CA ASP A 63 -2.30 9.96 3.35
C ASP A 63 -1.56 11.29 3.16
N THR A 64 -1.04 11.82 4.25
CA THR A 64 -0.25 13.06 4.24
C THR A 64 0.97 12.91 3.34
N GLY A 65 1.13 13.86 2.41
CA GLY A 65 2.17 13.87 1.39
C GLY A 65 1.69 13.42 0.02
N ASP A 66 0.54 12.73 -0.06
CA ASP A 66 0.00 12.25 -1.34
C ASP A 66 -0.43 13.39 -2.24
N VAL A 67 -0.30 13.18 -3.55
CA VAL A 67 -0.77 14.13 -4.55
C VAL A 67 -2.13 13.66 -5.06
N VAL A 68 -3.14 14.47 -4.80
CA VAL A 68 -4.55 14.21 -5.11
C VAL A 68 -5.08 15.23 -6.12
N GLU A 69 -6.09 14.83 -6.88
CA GLU A 69 -6.89 15.75 -7.67
C GLU A 69 -8.10 16.20 -6.85
N ILE A 70 -8.28 17.51 -6.69
CA ILE A 70 -9.44 18.11 -6.04
C ILE A 70 -10.29 18.86 -7.05
N MET A 71 -11.60 18.82 -6.88
CA MET A 71 -12.57 19.51 -7.71
C MET A 71 -13.50 20.39 -6.89
N ASN A 72 -13.74 21.60 -7.38
CA ASN A 72 -14.72 22.50 -6.77
C ASN A 72 -16.11 22.18 -7.30
N THR A 73 -17.02 21.82 -6.40
CA THR A 73 -18.42 21.51 -6.73
C THR A 73 -19.35 22.53 -6.09
N ALA A 74 -20.65 22.44 -6.36
CA ALA A 74 -21.65 23.24 -5.64
C ALA A 74 -21.64 23.00 -4.12
N GLY A 75 -21.12 21.85 -3.67
CA GLY A 75 -20.91 21.53 -2.25
C GLY A 75 -19.54 21.95 -1.70
N GLY A 76 -18.71 22.65 -2.48
CA GLY A 76 -17.31 22.90 -2.14
C GLY A 76 -16.37 21.83 -2.66
N TRP A 77 -15.16 21.77 -2.10
CA TRP A 77 -14.08 20.93 -2.61
C TRP A 77 -14.25 19.45 -2.28
N VAL A 78 -14.03 18.62 -3.29
CA VAL A 78 -14.02 17.16 -3.19
C VAL A 78 -12.73 16.60 -3.76
N CYS A 79 -12.17 15.57 -3.13
CA CYS A 79 -11.06 14.79 -3.64
C CYS A 79 -11.61 13.73 -4.60
N LEU A 80 -11.15 13.77 -5.85
CA LEU A 80 -11.56 12.88 -6.93
C LEU A 80 -10.73 11.60 -7.01
N GLY A 81 -9.47 11.68 -6.57
CA GLY A 81 -8.55 10.55 -6.64
C GLY A 81 -7.13 10.90 -6.27
N GLN A 82 -6.37 9.85 -5.99
CA GLN A 82 -4.93 9.92 -5.73
C GLN A 82 -4.17 9.58 -7.00
N LEU A 83 -3.34 10.50 -7.48
CA LEU A 83 -2.55 10.32 -8.70
C LEU A 83 -1.13 9.82 -8.39
N MET A 84 -0.63 10.12 -7.19
CA MET A 84 0.69 9.69 -6.73
C MET A 84 0.63 9.30 -5.26
N VAL A 85 0.99 8.05 -4.95
CA VAL A 85 1.35 7.63 -3.59
C VAL A 85 2.69 8.28 -3.22
N SER A 86 2.69 9.05 -2.14
CA SER A 86 3.90 9.70 -1.60
C SER A 86 4.91 8.69 -1.09
N THR A 87 4.44 7.51 -0.72
CA THR A 87 5.24 6.33 -0.42
C THR A 87 5.27 5.43 -1.65
N GLN A 88 6.44 5.30 -2.29
CA GLN A 88 6.65 4.20 -3.23
C GLN A 88 6.37 2.88 -2.49
N PRO A 89 5.54 1.97 -3.04
CA PRO A 89 5.30 0.68 -2.43
C PRO A 89 6.64 -0.03 -2.26
N ARG A 90 6.97 -0.36 -1.03
CA ARG A 90 8.27 -0.90 -0.69
C ARG A 90 8.21 -2.40 -0.80
N ILE A 91 8.84 -2.93 -1.84
CA ILE A 91 8.88 -4.37 -2.08
C ILE A 91 10.15 -4.96 -1.48
N GLN A 92 9.99 -5.91 -0.56
CA GLN A 92 11.07 -6.77 -0.09
C GLN A 92 10.80 -8.21 -0.53
N ARG A 93 11.85 -8.93 -0.91
CA ARG A 93 11.75 -10.31 -1.39
C ARG A 93 12.90 -11.15 -0.87
N GLY A 94 12.69 -12.45 -0.84
CA GLY A 94 13.76 -13.39 -0.51
C GLY A 94 13.30 -14.82 -0.61
N THR A 95 14.17 -15.71 -0.13
CA THR A 95 13.90 -17.14 -0.02
C THR A 95 14.08 -17.58 1.42
N ALA A 96 13.32 -18.59 1.84
CA ALA A 96 13.49 -19.24 3.14
C ALA A 96 13.47 -20.75 2.97
N SER A 97 14.14 -21.47 3.88
CA SER A 97 14.08 -22.92 3.96
C SER A 97 13.16 -23.30 5.10
N VAL A 98 12.02 -23.89 4.76
CA VAL A 98 11.13 -24.50 5.75
C VAL A 98 11.71 -25.86 6.11
N PRO A 99 11.96 -26.16 7.39
CA PRO A 99 12.58 -27.40 7.82
C PRO A 99 11.73 -28.62 7.46
N ALA A 100 12.40 -29.75 7.25
CA ALA A 100 11.76 -31.02 6.98
C ALA A 100 10.81 -31.43 8.10
N VAL A 101 9.71 -32.05 7.73
CA VAL A 101 8.73 -32.59 8.66
C VAL A 101 8.29 -33.96 8.16
N SER A 102 8.06 -34.89 9.09
CA SER A 102 7.51 -36.21 8.79
C SER A 102 6.53 -36.62 9.88
N GLY A 103 5.41 -37.23 9.49
CA GLY A 103 4.37 -37.68 10.40
C GLY A 103 3.07 -38.02 9.66
N THR A 104 1.96 -38.08 10.39
CA THR A 104 0.65 -38.45 9.85
C THR A 104 -0.29 -37.23 9.78
N THR A 105 -1.20 -37.20 8.81
CA THR A 105 -2.24 -36.16 8.66
C THR A 105 -3.26 -36.18 9.79
N ALA A 106 -3.28 -37.23 10.61
CA ALA A 106 -4.05 -37.29 11.85
C ALA A 106 -3.63 -36.20 12.85
N ASN A 107 -2.41 -35.65 12.71
CA ASN A 107 -2.00 -34.44 13.41
C ASN A 107 -2.21 -33.21 12.51
N PRO A 108 -3.29 -32.42 12.70
CA PRO A 108 -3.55 -31.23 11.91
C PRO A 108 -2.52 -30.10 12.13
N ALA A 109 -1.74 -30.18 13.22
CA ALA A 109 -0.70 -29.21 13.56
C ALA A 109 0.65 -29.52 12.89
N LEU A 110 0.75 -30.59 12.09
CA LEU A 110 2.02 -30.98 11.47
C LEU A 110 2.38 -30.06 10.29
N TRP A 111 3.11 -29.00 10.59
CA TRP A 111 3.62 -28.02 9.63
C TRP A 111 5.10 -27.76 9.90
N GLY A 112 5.91 -27.72 8.85
CA GLY A 112 7.23 -27.11 8.96
C GLY A 112 7.07 -25.60 9.01
N GLN A 113 7.88 -24.92 9.81
CA GLN A 113 7.77 -23.49 10.02
C GLN A 113 9.16 -22.84 10.05
N VAL A 114 9.24 -21.62 9.52
CA VAL A 114 10.42 -20.77 9.58
C VAL A 114 9.98 -19.34 9.79
N ASP A 115 10.64 -18.65 10.71
CA ASP A 115 10.46 -17.22 10.92
C ASP A 115 11.45 -16.46 10.03
N VAL A 116 10.93 -15.54 9.23
CA VAL A 116 11.70 -14.70 8.30
C VAL A 116 11.72 -13.28 8.84
N THR A 117 12.92 -12.74 9.04
CA THR A 117 13.12 -11.33 9.35
C THR A 117 13.24 -10.53 8.06
N PHE A 118 12.48 -9.45 7.92
CA PHE A 118 12.63 -8.55 6.79
C PHE A 118 13.94 -7.77 6.90
N PRO A 119 14.71 -7.62 5.79
CA PRO A 119 15.93 -6.81 5.78
C PRO A 119 15.77 -5.40 6.38
N ARG A 120 14.59 -4.80 6.19
CA ARG A 120 14.22 -3.53 6.82
C ARG A 120 12.80 -3.58 7.39
N PRO A 121 12.55 -3.12 8.63
CA PRO A 121 11.20 -3.03 9.18
C PRO A 121 10.26 -2.14 8.34
N PHE A 122 9.01 -2.56 8.14
CA PHE A 122 7.93 -1.79 7.52
C PHE A 122 7.32 -0.78 8.49
N ALA A 123 6.77 0.31 7.95
CA ALA A 123 6.08 1.31 8.77
C ALA A 123 4.75 0.75 9.31
N SER A 124 4.08 -0.07 8.50
CA SER A 124 2.85 -0.81 8.83
C SER A 124 3.03 -2.31 8.53
N VAL A 125 2.07 -3.15 8.94
CA VAL A 125 2.14 -4.58 8.64
C VAL A 125 1.98 -4.81 7.13
N PRO A 126 2.96 -5.43 6.44
CA PRO A 126 2.90 -5.61 4.99
C PRO A 126 1.99 -6.77 4.59
N THR A 127 1.54 -6.76 3.33
CA THR A 127 0.99 -7.95 2.68
C THR A 127 2.13 -8.86 2.26
N VAL A 128 2.05 -10.14 2.61
CA VAL A 128 3.08 -11.15 2.29
C VAL A 128 2.50 -12.26 1.43
N VAL A 129 3.10 -12.47 0.26
CA VAL A 129 2.81 -13.60 -0.63
C VAL A 129 3.98 -14.58 -0.58
N VAL A 130 3.67 -15.88 -0.50
CA VAL A 130 4.66 -16.95 -0.48
C VAL A 130 4.37 -17.97 -1.57
N SER A 131 5.42 -18.49 -2.18
CA SER A 131 5.34 -19.57 -3.16
C SER A 131 6.41 -20.62 -2.86
N ALA A 132 6.10 -21.89 -3.13
CA ALA A 132 7.07 -22.96 -3.03
C ALA A 132 7.94 -23.00 -4.30
N ALA A 133 9.26 -23.21 -4.14
CA ALA A 133 10.14 -23.55 -5.24
C ALA A 133 10.01 -25.04 -5.60
N GLU A 134 10.25 -25.37 -6.88
CA GLU A 134 9.88 -26.61 -7.60
C GLU A 134 10.48 -27.94 -7.11
N ASN A 135 10.99 -28.05 -5.88
CA ASN A 135 11.38 -29.35 -5.32
C ASN A 135 10.14 -30.15 -4.87
N ILE A 136 9.31 -30.51 -5.85
CA ILE A 136 8.18 -31.42 -5.71
C ILE A 136 8.68 -32.83 -6.02
N GLY A 137 9.23 -33.50 -5.00
CA GLY A 137 9.44 -34.95 -5.09
C GLY A 137 8.14 -35.65 -5.51
N ALA A 138 8.27 -36.67 -6.37
CA ALA A 138 7.24 -37.19 -7.27
C ALA A 138 5.93 -37.75 -6.66
N ASN A 139 5.75 -37.72 -5.33
CA ASN A 139 4.73 -38.54 -4.65
C ASN A 139 3.77 -37.76 -3.72
N GLY A 140 3.75 -36.43 -3.77
CA GLY A 140 2.80 -35.62 -3.00
C GLY A 140 1.54 -35.31 -3.80
N THR A 141 0.36 -35.45 -3.19
CA THR A 141 -0.92 -35.06 -3.83
C THR A 141 -1.29 -33.60 -3.55
N ASP A 142 -0.78 -33.03 -2.45
CA ASP A 142 -1.04 -31.64 -2.06
C ASP A 142 0.23 -30.98 -1.52
N LEU A 143 0.49 -29.74 -1.95
CA LEU A 143 1.49 -28.85 -1.37
C LEU A 143 0.81 -27.57 -0.92
N ALA A 144 0.94 -27.24 0.36
CA ALA A 144 0.40 -26.00 0.91
C ALA A 144 1.52 -25.18 1.57
N VAL A 145 1.62 -23.92 1.17
CA VAL A 145 2.49 -22.91 1.79
C VAL A 145 1.64 -21.71 2.19
N SER A 146 1.98 -21.09 3.31
CA SER A 146 1.29 -19.87 3.73
C SER A 146 2.18 -19.00 4.61
N ALA A 147 2.07 -17.69 4.44
CA ALA A 147 2.49 -16.71 5.42
C ALA A 147 1.50 -16.69 6.60
N GLN A 148 1.99 -16.47 7.81
CA GLN A 148 1.22 -16.41 9.05
C GLN A 148 1.73 -15.24 9.89
N ALA A 149 0.79 -14.50 10.48
CA ALA A 149 1.06 -13.42 11.41
C ALA A 149 2.18 -12.46 10.94
N PRO A 150 2.05 -11.83 9.75
CA PRO A 150 3.01 -10.82 9.34
C PRO A 150 3.06 -9.69 10.39
N THR A 151 4.25 -9.20 10.65
CA THR A 151 4.52 -8.03 11.49
C THR A 151 5.29 -7.01 10.68
N THR A 152 5.57 -5.84 11.25
CA THR A 152 6.46 -4.86 10.60
C THR A 152 7.88 -5.37 10.42
N THR A 153 8.34 -6.34 11.21
CA THR A 153 9.74 -6.80 11.22
C THR A 153 9.94 -8.17 10.57
N GLY A 154 8.88 -8.95 10.35
CA GLY A 154 9.01 -10.27 9.78
C GLY A 154 7.69 -10.99 9.55
N VAL A 155 7.79 -12.27 9.24
CA VAL A 155 6.64 -13.15 8.97
C VAL A 155 7.01 -14.59 9.28
N ARG A 156 6.03 -15.36 9.76
CA ARG A 156 6.17 -16.82 9.86
C ARG A 156 5.71 -17.47 8.57
N ILE A 157 6.58 -18.25 7.93
CA ILE A 157 6.19 -19.06 6.78
C ILE A 157 6.04 -20.50 7.21
N ARG A 158 4.91 -21.12 6.86
CA ARG A 158 4.67 -22.55 7.10
C ARG A 158 4.44 -23.29 5.79
N GLY A 159 4.89 -24.53 5.76
CA GLY A 159 4.72 -25.46 4.65
C GLY A 159 4.28 -26.83 5.13
N ARG A 160 3.43 -27.50 4.35
CA ARG A 160 3.11 -28.92 4.51
C ARG A 160 2.94 -29.57 3.14
N ARG A 161 3.18 -30.87 3.09
CA ARG A 161 2.89 -31.71 1.93
C ARG A 161 2.06 -32.90 2.36
N GLY A 162 0.89 -33.06 1.78
CA GLY A 162 0.07 -34.26 1.95
C GLY A 162 0.50 -35.35 0.97
N ALA A 163 0.46 -36.60 1.42
CA ALA A 163 0.64 -37.79 0.61
C ALA A 163 -0.61 -38.69 0.69
N PRO A 164 -0.86 -39.53 -0.33
CA PRO A 164 -1.90 -40.55 -0.27
C PRO A 164 -1.78 -41.40 1.00
N GLY A 165 -2.92 -41.76 1.59
CA GLY A 165 -2.94 -42.54 2.84
C GLY A 165 -2.72 -41.73 4.11
N GLY A 166 -2.77 -40.40 4.03
CA GLY A 166 -2.79 -39.56 5.23
C GLY A 166 -1.42 -39.41 5.89
N SER A 167 -0.36 -39.33 5.10
CA SER A 167 0.99 -38.99 5.59
C SER A 167 1.33 -37.55 5.24
N VAL A 168 2.12 -36.88 6.08
CA VAL A 168 2.69 -35.57 5.81
C VAL A 168 4.21 -35.71 5.84
N SER A 169 4.87 -35.52 4.70
CA SER A 169 6.33 -35.55 4.65
C SER A 169 6.91 -34.66 3.55
N PHE A 170 7.97 -33.94 3.87
CA PHE A 170 8.85 -33.29 2.90
C PHE A 170 10.26 -33.13 3.49
N SER A 171 11.28 -33.24 2.66
CA SER A 171 12.71 -33.24 3.04
C SER A 171 13.31 -31.85 3.22
N GLY A 172 12.47 -30.85 3.50
CA GLY A 172 12.80 -29.43 3.43
C GLY A 172 12.18 -28.77 2.20
N LEU A 173 11.69 -27.54 2.36
CA LEU A 173 10.99 -26.81 1.32
C LEU A 173 11.58 -25.41 1.19
N THR A 174 12.19 -25.13 0.05
CA THR A 174 12.57 -23.77 -0.30
C THR A 174 11.32 -23.02 -0.75
N VAL A 175 11.07 -21.89 -0.13
CA VAL A 175 9.97 -20.98 -0.48
C VAL A 175 10.54 -19.64 -0.91
N SER A 176 9.91 -19.03 -1.91
CA SER A 176 10.12 -17.63 -2.24
C SER A 176 9.03 -16.79 -1.57
N TRP A 177 9.37 -15.59 -1.16
CA TRP A 177 8.42 -14.66 -0.55
C TRP A 177 8.60 -13.25 -1.09
N ILE A 178 7.48 -12.52 -1.14
CA ILE A 178 7.42 -11.10 -1.47
C ILE A 178 6.56 -10.42 -0.39
N ALA A 179 7.06 -9.33 0.17
CA ALA A 179 6.35 -8.49 1.14
C ALA A 179 6.26 -7.06 0.59
N THR A 180 5.08 -6.45 0.68
CA THR A 180 4.83 -5.06 0.24
C THR A 180 3.95 -4.32 1.24
N ASP A 181 4.27 -3.06 1.50
CA ASP A 181 3.29 -2.09 1.99
C ASP A 181 2.59 -1.47 0.77
N LEU A 182 1.27 -1.29 0.88
CA LEU A 182 0.41 -0.55 -0.04
C LEU A 182 -0.34 0.47 0.81
#